data_AF-A0A355PBL5-F1
#
_entry.id   AF-A0A355PBL5-F1
#
_cell.length_a   1.000
_cell.length_b   1.000
_cell.length_c   1.000
_cell.angle_alpha   90.00
_cell.angle_beta   90.00
_cell.angle_gamma   90.00
#
_symmetry.space_group_name_H-M   'P 1'
#
loop_
_entity.id
_entity.type
_entity.pdbx_description
1 polymer ?
#
loop_
_entity_poly.entity_id
_entity_poly.type
_entity_poly.pdbx_seq_one_letter_code
_entity_poly.pdbx_strand_id
1 'polypeptide(L)'
;MPGSTPATLNPTVAKVTQRIRERSAERRALYERRMADQHKRGVHRAELSCGNLAHGFAACSAQEKDSLKLMNSANLGIISSYNDMLSAHQPFETFPETIKAAARAMGSTAQFAGGVPAMCDGVTQGQPGMELSLFSRDVIAMATAVGLSHNMFDAALYLGVCDKIVPGLFIGAARFGHLPAMFVPA
;
A
#
# COMPACT_ATOMS: atom_id res chain seq x y z
N MET A 1 -17.39 -33.52 11.25
CA MET A 1 -17.68 -32.09 11.02
C MET A 1 -18.90 -32.02 10.11
N PRO A 2 -20.09 -31.66 10.59
CA PRO A 2 -21.24 -31.47 9.72
C PRO A 2 -20.93 -30.32 8.75
N GLY A 3 -20.96 -30.62 7.46
CA GLY A 3 -20.65 -29.67 6.39
C GLY A 3 -21.61 -28.50 6.43
N SER A 4 -21.09 -27.29 6.58
CA SER A 4 -21.85 -26.06 6.45
C SER A 4 -22.44 -26.00 5.05
N THR A 5 -23.77 -26.01 4.94
CA THR A 5 -24.48 -25.68 3.70
C THR A 5 -23.95 -24.33 3.20
N PRO A 6 -23.43 -24.21 1.97
CA PRO A 6 -22.95 -22.93 1.48
C PRO A 6 -24.11 -21.94 1.54
N ALA A 7 -23.94 -20.86 2.31
CA ALA A 7 -24.97 -19.87 2.51
C ALA A 7 -25.40 -19.30 1.16
N THR A 8 -26.67 -19.50 0.78
CA THR A 8 -27.21 -18.97 -0.45
C THR A 8 -27.20 -17.45 -0.38
N LEU A 9 -26.48 -16.80 -1.30
CA LEU A 9 -26.35 -15.34 -1.33
C LEU A 9 -27.72 -14.69 -1.50
N ASN A 10 -27.96 -13.56 -0.82
CA ASN A 10 -29.18 -12.78 -1.00
C ASN A 10 -29.42 -12.48 -2.51
N PRO A 11 -30.63 -12.71 -3.06
CA PRO A 11 -30.87 -12.58 -4.50
C PRO A 11 -30.54 -11.21 -5.08
N THR A 12 -30.77 -10.13 -4.32
CA THR A 12 -30.45 -8.77 -4.74
C THR A 12 -28.93 -8.56 -4.82
N VAL A 13 -28.19 -9.04 -3.82
CA VAL A 13 -26.72 -8.97 -3.80
C VAL A 13 -26.14 -9.78 -4.96
N ALA A 14 -26.68 -10.97 -5.22
CA ALA A 14 -26.26 -11.80 -6.36
C ALA A 14 -26.48 -11.06 -7.70
N LYS A 15 -27.68 -10.49 -7.90
CA LYS A 15 -28.03 -9.73 -9.11
C LYS A 15 -27.14 -8.50 -9.32
N VAL A 16 -26.89 -7.72 -8.27
CA VAL A 16 -26.02 -6.53 -8.36
C VAL A 16 -24.57 -6.93 -8.63
N THR A 17 -24.08 -7.99 -7.98
CA THR A 17 -22.73 -8.52 -8.20
C THR A 17 -22.55 -8.97 -9.64
N GLN A 18 -23.50 -9.73 -10.17
CA GLN A 18 -23.46 -10.19 -11.56
C GLN A 18 -23.45 -9.03 -12.55
N ARG A 19 -24.33 -8.03 -12.34
CA ARG A 19 -24.35 -6.81 -13.16
C ARG A 19 -23.02 -6.05 -13.14
N ILE A 20 -22.34 -5.97 -11.99
CA ILE A 20 -21.03 -5.33 -11.88
C ILE A 20 -19.97 -6.15 -12.64
N ARG A 21 -19.97 -7.48 -12.50
CA ARG A 21 -19.05 -8.38 -13.23
C ARG A 21 -19.17 -8.20 -14.73
N GLU A 22 -20.40 -8.25 -15.26
CA GLU A 22 -20.67 -8.07 -16.69
C GLU A 22 -20.21 -6.70 -17.18
N ARG A 23 -20.60 -5.61 -16.51
CA ARG A 23 -20.23 -4.23 -16.88
C ARG A 23 -18.72 -3.94 -16.77
N SER A 24 -17.98 -4.72 -15.97
CA SER A 24 -16.55 -4.53 -15.74
C SER A 24 -15.65 -5.55 -16.44
N ALA A 25 -16.21 -6.56 -17.10
CA ALA A 25 -15.47 -7.71 -17.62
C ALA A 25 -14.22 -7.34 -18.42
N GLU A 26 -14.36 -6.48 -19.43
CA GLU A 26 -13.23 -6.07 -20.28
C GLU A 26 -12.14 -5.32 -19.50
N ARG A 27 -12.55 -4.31 -18.71
CA ARG A 27 -11.62 -3.49 -17.91
C ARG A 27 -10.93 -4.31 -16.84
N ARG A 28 -11.65 -5.26 -16.22
CA ARG A 28 -11.11 -6.18 -15.22
C ARG A 28 -10.09 -7.13 -15.85
N ALA A 29 -10.39 -7.71 -17.01
CA ALA A 29 -9.45 -8.56 -17.73
C ALA A 29 -8.18 -7.81 -18.14
N LEU A 30 -8.30 -6.55 -18.59
CA LEU A 30 -7.15 -5.70 -18.88
C LEU A 30 -6.29 -5.44 -17.63
N TYR A 31 -6.94 -5.16 -16.50
CA TYR A 31 -6.26 -4.95 -15.22
C TYR A 31 -5.51 -6.22 -14.78
N GLU A 32 -6.17 -7.38 -14.80
CA GLU A 32 -5.59 -8.67 -14.40
C GLU A 32 -4.39 -9.05 -15.27
N ARG A 33 -4.47 -8.84 -16.59
CA ARG A 33 -3.32 -9.03 -17.48
C ARG A 33 -2.14 -8.14 -17.09
N ARG A 34 -2.39 -6.84 -16.86
CA ARG A 34 -1.32 -5.92 -16.41
C ARG A 34 -0.69 -6.36 -15.08
N MET A 35 -1.51 -6.78 -14.11
CA MET A 35 -0.99 -7.24 -12.81
C MET A 35 -0.18 -8.53 -12.96
N ALA A 36 -0.65 -9.47 -13.78
CA ALA A 36 0.08 -10.71 -14.06
C ALA A 36 1.42 -10.43 -14.76
N ASP A 37 1.44 -9.51 -15.74
CA ASP A 37 2.67 -9.13 -16.43
C ASP A 37 3.66 -8.42 -15.52
N GLN A 38 3.19 -7.55 -14.62
CA GLN A 38 4.04 -6.92 -13.60
C GLN A 38 4.58 -7.94 -12.61
N HIS A 39 3.74 -8.86 -12.14
CA HIS A 39 4.17 -9.93 -11.23
C HIS A 39 5.25 -10.82 -11.86
N LYS A 40 5.11 -11.17 -13.16
CA LYS A 40 6.10 -11.95 -13.91
C LYS A 40 7.44 -11.23 -14.07
N ARG A 41 7.42 -9.90 -14.27
CA ARG A 41 8.65 -9.10 -14.29
C ARG A 41 9.35 -9.12 -12.94
N GLY A 42 8.58 -9.29 -11.86
CA GLY A 42 9.08 -9.43 -10.51
C GLY A 42 9.71 -8.16 -9.97
N VAL A 43 10.26 -8.28 -8.76
CA VAL A 43 11.04 -7.20 -8.15
C VAL A 43 12.46 -7.30 -8.69
N HIS A 44 12.90 -6.29 -9.45
CA HIS A 44 14.20 -6.28 -10.11
C HIS A 44 15.39 -6.08 -9.14
N ARG A 45 15.31 -6.51 -7.86
CA ARG A 45 16.41 -6.37 -6.89
C ARG A 45 17.71 -7.03 -7.38
N ALA A 46 17.62 -8.14 -8.12
CA ALA A 46 18.78 -8.82 -8.70
C ALA A 46 19.28 -8.22 -10.04
N GLU A 47 18.45 -7.42 -10.72
CA GLU A 47 18.74 -6.85 -12.05
C GLU A 47 19.07 -5.35 -12.00
N LEU A 48 18.80 -4.67 -10.88
CA LEU A 48 19.24 -3.30 -10.67
C LEU A 48 20.77 -3.27 -10.68
N SER A 49 21.34 -2.34 -11.46
CA SER A 49 22.78 -2.12 -11.46
C SER A 49 23.29 -1.82 -10.05
N CYS A 50 24.55 -2.18 -9.76
CA CYS A 50 25.16 -1.92 -8.44
C CYS A 50 24.98 -0.46 -7.97
N GLY A 51 24.92 0.50 -8.89
CA GLY A 51 24.63 1.91 -8.61
C GLY A 51 23.21 2.14 -8.09
N ASN A 52 22.19 1.59 -8.75
CA ASN A 52 20.80 1.77 -8.33
C ASN A 52 20.51 1.11 -6.98
N LEU A 53 21.10 -0.08 -6.73
CA LEU A 53 21.00 -0.76 -5.45
C LEU A 53 21.67 0.03 -4.32
N ALA A 54 22.80 0.69 -4.60
CA ALA A 54 23.50 1.50 -3.61
C ALA A 54 22.64 2.65 -3.08
N HIS A 55 21.84 3.30 -3.94
CA HIS A 55 20.93 4.37 -3.52
C HIS A 55 19.76 3.84 -2.68
N GLY A 56 19.14 2.74 -3.13
CA GLY A 56 18.00 2.14 -2.43
C GLY A 56 18.35 1.55 -1.06
N PHE A 57 19.61 1.16 -0.85
CA PHE A 57 20.10 0.59 0.41
C PHE A 57 20.93 1.56 1.25
N ALA A 58 21.14 2.80 0.80
CA ALA A 58 22.09 3.72 1.43
C ALA A 58 21.80 3.91 2.93
N ALA A 59 20.51 4.06 3.27
CA ALA A 59 20.03 4.26 4.63
C ALA A 59 19.83 2.96 5.44
N CYS A 60 20.02 1.79 4.83
CA CYS A 60 19.93 0.51 5.51
C CYS A 60 21.21 0.19 6.29
N SER A 61 21.06 -0.51 7.41
CA SER A 61 22.17 -1.10 8.16
C SER A 61 22.94 -2.12 7.33
N ALA A 62 24.17 -2.45 7.74
CA ALA A 62 24.99 -3.47 7.08
C ALA A 62 24.28 -4.83 7.02
N GLN A 63 23.59 -5.21 8.10
CA GLN A 63 22.84 -6.46 8.17
C GLN A 63 21.64 -6.47 7.21
N GLU A 64 20.90 -5.36 7.10
CA GLU A 64 19.79 -5.24 6.15
C GLU A 64 20.27 -5.27 4.70
N LYS A 65 21.43 -4.67 4.41
CA LYS A 65 22.07 -4.76 3.08
C LYS A 65 22.36 -6.19 2.67
N ASP A 66 22.79 -7.03 3.61
CA ASP A 66 23.09 -8.42 3.32
C ASP A 66 21.81 -9.26 3.21
N SER A 67 20.81 -9.03 4.06
CA SER A 67 19.48 -9.64 3.91
C SER A 67 18.85 -9.31 2.57
N LEU A 68 18.92 -8.05 2.13
CA LEU A 68 18.34 -7.58 0.86
C LEU A 68 18.97 -8.21 -0.39
N LYS A 69 20.18 -8.74 -0.28
CA LYS A 69 20.87 -9.48 -1.35
C LYS A 69 20.48 -10.95 -1.42
N LEU A 70 19.88 -11.50 -0.36
CA LEU A 70 19.45 -12.89 -0.30
C LEU A 70 18.09 -13.04 -1.00
N MET A 71 18.00 -13.95 -1.98
CA MET A 71 16.78 -14.17 -2.78
C MET A 71 15.55 -14.64 -1.98
N ASN A 72 15.74 -15.10 -0.73
CA ASN A 72 14.65 -15.58 0.13
C ASN A 72 14.12 -14.51 1.11
N SER A 73 14.60 -13.27 1.06
CA SER A 73 14.12 -12.19 1.93
C SER A 73 13.11 -11.28 1.22
N ALA A 74 12.06 -10.87 1.94
CA ALA A 74 11.11 -9.87 1.46
C ALA A 74 11.54 -8.47 1.92
N ASN A 75 11.25 -7.47 1.09
CA ASN A 75 11.37 -6.06 1.43
C ASN A 75 9.99 -5.40 1.41
N LEU A 76 9.53 -4.93 2.56
CA LEU A 76 8.21 -4.31 2.72
C LEU A 76 8.31 -2.79 2.51
N GLY A 77 7.49 -2.22 1.63
CA GLY A 77 7.33 -0.77 1.50
C GLY A 77 6.31 -0.23 2.48
N ILE A 78 6.65 0.81 3.25
CA ILE A 78 5.72 1.47 4.19
C ILE A 78 5.32 2.82 3.62
N ILE A 79 4.02 3.03 3.41
CA ILE A 79 3.43 4.33 3.08
C ILE A 79 2.66 4.81 4.30
N SER A 80 2.94 6.02 4.80
CA SER A 80 2.34 6.53 6.04
C SER A 80 1.70 7.90 5.87
N SER A 81 0.51 8.06 6.42
CA SER A 81 -0.19 9.35 6.54
C SER A 81 0.10 10.04 7.89
N TYR A 82 1.32 9.88 8.42
CA TYR A 82 1.71 10.46 9.70
C TYR A 82 1.66 11.99 9.70
N ASN A 83 1.07 12.56 10.75
CA ASN A 83 1.35 13.88 11.24
C ASN A 83 1.14 13.91 12.77
N ASP A 84 1.78 14.86 13.44
CA ASP A 84 1.68 15.08 14.88
C ASP A 84 0.44 15.91 15.27
N MET A 85 -0.09 16.69 14.34
CA MET A 85 -1.23 17.58 14.53
C MET A 85 -2.52 16.84 14.89
N LEU A 86 -2.77 15.66 14.32
CA LEU A 86 -4.05 14.96 14.41
C LEU A 86 -3.88 13.65 15.18
N SER A 87 -4.69 13.47 16.24
CA SER A 87 -4.63 12.30 17.11
C SER A 87 -4.80 10.96 16.38
N ALA A 88 -5.56 10.93 15.28
CA ALA A 88 -5.76 9.74 14.46
C ALA A 88 -4.52 9.33 13.64
N HIS A 89 -3.55 10.23 13.49
CA HIS A 89 -2.36 10.01 12.65
C HIS A 89 -1.06 10.02 13.44
N GLN A 90 -1.03 10.68 14.60
CA GLN A 90 0.15 10.74 15.45
C GLN A 90 0.71 9.36 15.85
N PRO A 91 -0.10 8.31 16.13
CA PRO A 91 0.43 6.98 16.44
C PRO A 91 1.37 6.40 15.36
N PHE A 92 1.20 6.81 14.10
CA PHE A 92 2.05 6.38 13.00
C PHE A 92 3.51 6.87 13.08
N GLU A 93 3.86 7.74 14.03
CA GLU A 93 5.24 8.10 14.34
C GLU A 93 6.08 6.85 14.64
N THR A 94 5.53 5.93 15.45
CA THR A 94 6.28 4.81 16.03
C THR A 94 6.09 3.50 15.27
N PHE A 95 5.02 3.38 14.49
CA PHE A 95 4.66 2.14 13.78
C PHE A 95 5.75 1.66 12.81
N PRO A 96 6.40 2.54 12.00
CA PRO A 96 7.44 2.10 11.08
C PRO A 96 8.58 1.34 11.77
N GLU A 97 9.01 1.77 12.96
CA GLU A 97 10.10 1.09 13.68
C GLU A 97 9.68 -0.29 14.20
N THR A 98 8.46 -0.40 14.73
CA THR A 98 7.87 -1.69 15.13
C THR A 98 7.77 -2.66 13.95
N ILE A 99 7.31 -2.18 12.79
CA ILE A 99 7.21 -2.96 11.56
C ILE A 99 8.60 -3.42 11.09
N LYS A 100 9.58 -2.51 11.05
CA LYS A 100 10.96 -2.85 10.66
C LYS A 100 11.57 -3.88 11.60
N ALA A 101 11.32 -3.78 12.91
CA ALA A 101 11.78 -4.77 13.87
C ALA A 101 11.16 -6.15 13.62
N ALA A 102 9.86 -6.20 13.37
CA ALA A 102 9.16 -7.45 13.06
C ALA A 102 9.67 -8.09 11.75
N ALA A 103 9.88 -7.30 10.69
CA ALA A 103 10.45 -7.78 9.43
C ALA A 103 11.85 -8.37 9.64
N ARG A 104 12.72 -7.65 10.38
CA ARG A 104 14.09 -8.10 10.71
C ARG A 104 14.10 -9.42 11.48
N ALA A 105 13.18 -9.61 12.43
CA ALA A 105 13.05 -10.86 13.18
C ALA A 105 12.70 -12.08 12.29
N MET A 106 12.14 -11.83 11.10
CA MET A 106 11.85 -12.86 10.09
C MET A 106 12.90 -12.94 8.97
N GLY A 107 14.08 -12.30 9.14
CA GLY A 107 15.13 -12.25 8.12
C GLY A 107 14.76 -11.41 6.88
N SER A 108 13.73 -10.56 6.99
CA SER A 108 13.24 -9.66 5.95
C SER A 108 13.53 -8.20 6.31
N THR A 109 13.26 -7.28 5.40
CA THR A 109 13.44 -5.85 5.62
C THR A 109 12.14 -5.09 5.41
N ALA A 110 12.07 -3.89 5.98
CA ALA A 110 11.03 -2.94 5.65
C ALA A 110 11.67 -1.56 5.49
N GLN A 111 11.15 -0.77 4.56
CA GLN A 111 11.64 0.58 4.29
C GLN A 111 10.46 1.54 4.25
N PHE A 112 10.69 2.74 4.76
CA PHE A 112 9.72 3.82 4.62
C PHE A 112 9.75 4.32 3.17
N ALA A 113 8.77 3.87 2.38
CA ALA A 113 8.71 4.12 0.95
C ALA A 113 8.23 5.54 0.64
N GLY A 114 7.42 6.15 1.52
CA GLY A 114 6.98 7.53 1.35
C GLY A 114 5.92 7.97 2.36
N GLY A 115 5.87 9.28 2.58
CA GLY A 115 4.80 9.94 3.33
C GLY A 115 3.71 10.42 2.37
N VAL A 116 2.45 10.38 2.83
CA VAL A 116 1.32 11.00 2.15
C VAL A 116 0.72 12.08 3.04
N PRO A 117 0.14 13.15 2.49
CA PRO A 117 -0.50 14.16 3.32
C PRO A 117 -1.69 13.57 4.06
N ALA A 118 -1.93 14.09 5.26
CA ALA A 118 -3.10 13.76 6.05
C ALA A 118 -3.84 15.04 6.44
N MET A 119 -5.15 15.01 6.27
CA MET A 119 -6.04 16.08 6.69
C MET A 119 -7.23 15.49 7.44
N CYS A 120 -7.82 16.29 8.33
CA CYS A 120 -8.97 15.87 9.12
C CYS A 120 -10.19 16.72 8.77
N ASP A 121 -11.21 16.07 8.20
CA ASP A 121 -12.51 16.70 7.95
C ASP A 121 -13.08 17.28 9.25
N GLY A 122 -12.89 16.62 10.40
CA GLY A 122 -13.31 17.14 11.71
C GLY A 122 -12.66 18.46 12.13
N VAL A 123 -11.51 18.82 11.57
CA VAL A 123 -10.85 20.13 11.78
C VAL A 123 -11.27 21.13 10.71
N THR A 124 -11.37 20.69 9.44
CA THR A 124 -11.62 21.59 8.32
C THR A 124 -13.10 21.86 8.05
N GLN A 125 -14.02 21.09 8.60
CA GLN A 125 -15.45 21.20 8.31
C GLN A 125 -15.99 22.60 8.68
N GLY A 126 -16.64 23.23 7.71
CA GLY A 126 -17.13 24.62 7.84
C GLY A 126 -16.05 25.70 7.70
N GLN A 127 -14.81 25.33 7.43
CA GLN A 127 -13.68 26.24 7.19
C GLN A 127 -13.25 26.19 5.71
N PRO A 128 -12.53 27.21 5.19
CA PRO A 128 -12.05 27.23 3.81
C PRO A 128 -11.20 26.00 3.43
N GLY A 129 -10.49 25.41 4.40
CA GLY A 129 -9.70 24.18 4.18
C GLY A 129 -10.54 22.98 3.72
N MET A 130 -11.86 22.96 3.97
CA MET A 130 -12.73 21.87 3.52
C MET A 130 -12.79 21.75 2.00
N GLU A 131 -12.55 22.85 1.27
CA GLU A 131 -12.49 22.86 -0.20
C GLU A 131 -11.38 21.94 -0.75
N LEU A 132 -10.36 21.64 0.06
CA LEU A 132 -9.27 20.73 -0.29
C LEU A 132 -9.54 19.26 0.07
N SER A 133 -10.62 18.96 0.82
CA SER A 133 -10.91 17.63 1.35
C SER A 133 -10.91 16.55 0.29
N LEU A 134 -11.72 16.71 -0.76
CA LEU A 134 -11.80 15.69 -1.80
C LEU A 134 -10.51 15.60 -2.63
N PHE A 135 -9.86 16.73 -2.92
CA PHE A 135 -8.61 16.77 -3.68
C PHE A 135 -7.46 16.05 -2.96
N SER A 136 -7.47 16.05 -1.63
CA SER A 136 -6.46 15.32 -0.84
C SER A 136 -6.40 13.83 -1.21
N ARG A 137 -7.54 13.19 -1.53
CA ARG A 137 -7.59 11.79 -1.95
C ARG A 137 -6.71 11.53 -3.17
N ASP A 138 -6.79 12.39 -4.17
CA ASP A 138 -6.06 12.22 -5.43
C ASP A 138 -4.57 12.53 -5.25
N VAL A 139 -4.24 13.51 -4.39
CA VAL A 139 -2.85 13.79 -3.98
C VAL A 139 -2.26 12.57 -3.26
N ILE A 140 -3.00 11.96 -2.34
CA ILE A 140 -2.56 10.76 -1.61
C ILE A 140 -2.35 9.59 -2.56
N ALA A 141 -3.25 9.39 -3.52
CA ALA A 141 -3.11 8.33 -4.53
C ALA A 141 -1.84 8.51 -5.36
N MET A 142 -1.55 9.73 -5.82
CA MET A 142 -0.32 10.04 -6.57
C MET A 142 0.93 9.87 -5.71
N ALA A 143 0.93 10.40 -4.48
CA ALA A 143 2.06 10.29 -3.57
C ALA A 143 2.36 8.83 -3.21
N THR A 144 1.32 8.02 -2.98
CA THR A 144 1.44 6.57 -2.77
C THR A 144 2.11 5.90 -3.98
N ALA A 145 1.65 6.24 -5.19
CA ALA A 145 2.20 5.65 -6.41
C ALA A 145 3.66 6.06 -6.65
N VAL A 146 4.02 7.31 -6.33
CA VAL A 146 5.41 7.79 -6.38
C VAL A 146 6.28 7.03 -5.38
N GLY A 147 5.83 6.86 -4.13
CA GLY A 147 6.58 6.13 -3.11
C GLY A 147 6.87 4.67 -3.49
N LEU A 148 5.92 3.99 -4.16
CA LEU A 148 6.10 2.61 -4.61
C LEU A 148 6.84 2.47 -5.96
N SER A 149 7.02 3.58 -6.70
CA SER A 149 7.60 3.55 -8.05
C SER A 149 9.08 3.13 -8.10
N HIS A 150 9.76 3.12 -6.95
CA HIS A 150 11.13 2.62 -6.81
C HIS A 150 11.30 1.15 -7.20
N ASN A 151 10.21 0.37 -7.24
CA ASN A 151 10.21 -1.04 -7.65
C ASN A 151 11.19 -1.92 -6.85
N MET A 152 11.26 -1.66 -5.54
CA MET A 152 12.16 -2.34 -4.60
C MET A 152 11.42 -3.20 -3.56
N PHE A 153 10.09 -3.22 -3.62
CA PHE A 153 9.25 -3.79 -2.57
C PHE A 153 8.54 -5.05 -3.07
N ASP A 154 8.52 -6.08 -2.23
CA ASP A 154 7.80 -7.33 -2.51
C ASP A 154 6.37 -7.31 -1.94
N ALA A 155 6.08 -6.38 -1.04
CA ALA A 155 4.76 -6.10 -0.49
C ALA A 155 4.71 -4.66 0.05
N ALA A 156 3.51 -4.14 0.31
CA ALA A 156 3.32 -2.79 0.83
C ALA A 156 2.35 -2.74 2.01
N LEU A 157 2.71 -1.93 3.00
CA LEU A 157 1.89 -1.57 4.16
C LEU A 157 1.44 -0.11 4.02
N TYR A 158 0.14 0.12 4.21
CA TYR A 158 -0.50 1.42 4.07
C TYR A 158 -1.04 1.86 5.42
N LEU A 159 -0.31 2.74 6.09
CA LEU A 159 -0.62 3.26 7.41
C LEU A 159 -1.48 4.51 7.22
N GLY A 160 -2.79 4.36 7.43
CA GLY A 160 -3.73 5.42 7.18
C GLY A 160 -5.12 5.13 7.71
N VAL A 161 -5.78 6.19 8.12
CA VAL A 161 -7.16 6.22 8.61
C VAL A 161 -7.84 7.48 8.07
N CYS A 162 -9.15 7.63 8.30
CA CYS A 162 -10.00 8.73 7.80
C CYS A 162 -10.48 8.59 6.34
N ASP A 163 -11.57 9.32 6.08
CA ASP A 163 -12.43 9.23 4.89
C ASP A 163 -11.70 9.34 3.55
N LYS A 164 -10.73 10.24 3.43
CA LYS A 164 -10.06 10.53 2.14
C LYS A 164 -8.72 9.82 1.99
N ILE A 165 -8.08 9.50 3.12
CA ILE A 165 -6.76 8.87 3.15
C ILE A 165 -6.86 7.41 2.71
N VAL A 166 -7.73 6.60 3.33
CA VAL A 166 -7.83 5.17 2.98
C VAL A 166 -8.18 4.97 1.49
N PRO A 167 -9.16 5.68 0.89
CA PRO A 167 -9.41 5.57 -0.53
C PRO A 167 -8.25 6.07 -1.41
N GLY A 168 -7.55 7.14 -1.01
CA GLY A 168 -6.37 7.62 -1.74
C GLY A 168 -5.26 6.57 -1.75
N LEU A 169 -4.94 6.00 -0.59
CA LEU A 169 -3.99 4.90 -0.43
C LEU A 169 -4.43 3.69 -1.28
N PHE A 170 -5.71 3.34 -1.27
CA PHE A 170 -6.24 2.23 -2.08
C PHE A 170 -6.11 2.46 -3.58
N ILE A 171 -6.39 3.67 -4.08
CA ILE A 171 -6.23 3.99 -5.51
C ILE A 171 -4.75 3.87 -5.90
N GLY A 172 -3.84 4.40 -5.08
CA GLY A 172 -2.40 4.25 -5.28
C GLY A 172 -1.93 2.79 -5.24
N ALA A 173 -2.39 2.03 -4.24
CA ALA A 173 -2.10 0.61 -4.07
C ALA A 173 -2.58 -0.23 -5.26
N ALA A 174 -3.79 0.05 -5.76
CA ALA A 174 -4.38 -0.67 -6.88
C ALA A 174 -3.54 -0.53 -8.17
N ARG A 175 -2.75 0.54 -8.32
CA ARG A 175 -1.79 0.68 -9.43
C ARG A 175 -0.66 -0.36 -9.37
N PHE A 176 -0.33 -0.83 -8.17
CA PHE A 176 0.67 -1.85 -7.88
C PHE A 176 0.00 -3.14 -7.35
N GLY A 177 -1.22 -3.45 -7.78
CA GLY A 177 -2.00 -4.58 -7.26
C GLY A 177 -1.43 -5.98 -7.52
N HIS A 178 -0.25 -6.08 -8.14
CA HIS A 178 0.56 -7.30 -8.18
C HIS A 178 1.36 -7.53 -6.88
N LEU A 179 1.50 -6.50 -6.04
CA LEU A 179 2.08 -6.57 -4.71
C LEU A 179 1.01 -6.97 -3.68
N PRO A 180 1.31 -7.89 -2.75
CA PRO A 180 0.54 -8.06 -1.54
C PRO A 180 0.44 -6.72 -0.77
N ALA A 181 -0.76 -6.41 -0.31
CA ALA A 181 -1.09 -5.12 0.32
C ALA A 181 -1.81 -5.34 1.65
N MET A 182 -1.44 -4.58 2.68
CA MET A 182 -2.16 -4.55 3.96
C MET A 182 -2.36 -3.11 4.43
N PHE A 183 -3.58 -2.81 4.87
CA PHE A 183 -3.94 -1.52 5.44
C PHE A 183 -3.88 -1.62 6.96
N VAL A 184 -3.18 -0.67 7.58
CA VAL A 184 -2.90 -0.67 9.01
C VAL A 184 -3.53 0.59 9.62
N PRO A 185 -4.68 0.46 10.32
CA PRO A 185 -5.24 1.57 11.07
C PRO A 185 -4.38 1.87 12.31
N ALA A 186 -4.49 3.10 12.82
CA ALA A 186 -3.89 3.51 14.10
C ALA A 186 -4.60 2.87 15.29
#